data_AF-A0A1S3I7K4-F1
#
_entry.id   AF-A0A1S3I7K4-F1
#
_cell.length_a   1.000
_cell.length_b   1.000
_cell.length_c   1.000
_cell.angle_alpha   90.00
_cell.angle_beta   90.00
_cell.angle_gamma   90.00
#
_symmetry.space_group_name_H-M   'P 1'
#
loop_
_entity.id
_entity.type
_entity.pdbx_description
1 polymer ?
#
loop_
_entity_poly.entity_id
_entity_poly.type
_entity_poly.pdbx_seq_one_letter_code
_entity_poly.pdbx_strand_id
1 'polypeptide(L)'
;MGSPARASDVCLDMAAFPNATETGKDTTTKVPKPPAKIAKKRKRSSTSSTHDSEEVDYTSMTIKELKNILKSRGLKVGGSKMDLVERLTKPISVIDALNQKKYLSVADVHQLLSCCGVKNPEKVNKCLKRGILLGHVKLTGKKSLKTVIAEGNCASCEEEMAATVKDILYQKEYGGSDYENGGQEASVKCETEDCGQGMYVTGVCYGEACFDSGKFHNHCTECPDFGECLGDYREAHCEECGGHYYAGGSGSCPCEESDSDGDWGFTII
;
A
#
# COMPACT_ATOMS: atom_id res chain seq x y z
N MET A 1 14.88 42.89 17.68
CA MET A 1 13.78 42.10 18.28
C MET A 1 12.65 42.06 17.26
N GLY A 2 12.70 41.08 16.36
CA GLY A 2 11.67 40.87 15.34
C GLY A 2 10.99 39.55 15.62
N SER A 3 9.69 39.59 15.92
CA SER A 3 8.87 38.38 16.02
C SER A 3 8.76 37.71 14.65
N PRO A 4 9.00 36.39 14.53
CA PRO A 4 8.63 35.70 13.30
C PRO A 4 7.12 35.49 13.26
N ALA A 5 6.58 35.61 12.05
CA ALA A 5 5.17 35.47 11.73
C ALA A 5 4.67 34.05 12.02
N ARG A 6 3.44 33.96 12.53
CA ARG A 6 2.66 32.73 12.64
C ARG A 6 2.49 32.10 11.27
N ALA A 7 3.05 30.90 11.08
CA ALA A 7 2.53 29.94 10.12
C ALA A 7 1.45 29.13 10.84
N SER A 8 0.21 29.63 10.81
CA SER A 8 -0.96 28.83 11.17
C SER A 8 -1.56 28.23 9.91
N ASP A 9 -2.03 26.99 10.03
CA ASP A 9 -3.00 26.33 9.15
C ASP A 9 -2.44 25.70 7.86
N VAL A 10 -1.79 24.54 8.00
CA VAL A 10 -1.90 23.48 6.98
C VAL A 10 -1.98 22.13 7.72
N CYS A 11 -3.00 21.32 7.40
CA CYS A 11 -3.28 19.94 7.84
C CYS A 11 -4.38 19.70 8.91
N LEU A 12 -5.18 20.70 9.32
CA LEU A 12 -6.43 20.44 10.08
C LEU A 12 -7.71 20.41 9.23
N ASP A 13 -7.62 20.67 7.93
CA ASP A 13 -8.67 20.29 6.99
C ASP A 13 -8.51 18.82 6.60
N MET A 14 -8.57 17.93 7.60
CA MET A 14 -9.04 16.57 7.35
C MET A 14 -10.53 16.72 7.04
N ALA A 15 -10.84 16.99 5.76
CA ALA A 15 -12.16 16.78 5.22
C ALA A 15 -12.63 15.42 5.76
N ALA A 16 -13.75 15.43 6.49
CA ALA A 16 -14.37 14.23 7.01
C ALA A 16 -14.27 13.14 5.95
N PHE A 17 -13.56 12.06 6.27
CA PHE A 17 -13.57 10.86 5.45
C PHE A 17 -15.02 10.59 5.07
N PRO A 18 -15.38 10.53 3.77
CA PRO A 18 -16.76 10.35 3.40
C PRO A 18 -17.21 9.02 3.97
N ASN A 19 -17.97 9.07 5.07
CA ASN A 19 -18.74 7.96 5.57
C ASN A 19 -19.59 7.48 4.40
N ALA A 20 -19.26 6.29 3.88
CA ALA A 20 -20.02 5.63 2.84
C ALA A 20 -21.39 5.23 3.42
N THR A 21 -22.30 6.21 3.45
CA THR A 21 -23.72 6.00 3.70
C THR A 21 -24.46 6.32 2.39
N GLU A 22 -24.68 5.24 1.64
CA GLU A 22 -25.81 4.94 0.77
C GLU A 22 -26.52 6.06 -0.02
N THR A 23 -26.52 5.94 -1.34
CA THR A 23 -27.79 5.91 -2.09
C THR A 23 -27.70 4.84 -3.17
N GLY A 24 -28.62 3.88 -3.11
CA GLY A 24 -28.69 2.74 -4.01
C GLY A 24 -28.96 3.13 -5.46
N LYS A 25 -28.28 2.44 -6.37
CA LYS A 25 -28.84 2.05 -7.67
C LYS A 25 -28.54 0.59 -7.92
N ASP A 26 -29.64 -0.16 -7.80
CA ASP A 26 -29.83 -1.54 -8.18
C ASP A 26 -29.30 -1.81 -9.59
N THR A 27 -28.19 -2.53 -9.69
CA THR A 27 -27.75 -3.21 -10.91
C THR A 27 -27.30 -4.61 -10.55
N THR A 28 -28.27 -5.52 -10.55
CA THR A 28 -28.05 -6.97 -10.54
C THR A 28 -27.03 -7.37 -11.61
N THR A 29 -25.79 -7.61 -11.20
CA THR A 29 -24.77 -8.25 -12.04
C THR A 29 -24.50 -9.63 -11.45
N LYS A 30 -24.98 -10.66 -12.14
CA LYS A 30 -24.79 -12.07 -11.78
C LYS A 30 -23.30 -12.41 -11.72
N VAL A 31 -22.79 -12.71 -10.53
CA VAL A 31 -21.47 -13.33 -10.32
C VAL A 31 -21.56 -14.81 -10.71
N PRO A 32 -20.70 -15.32 -11.62
CA PRO A 32 -20.68 -16.74 -11.96
C PRO A 32 -20.02 -17.56 -10.84
N LYS A 33 -20.71 -18.64 -10.48
CA LYS A 33 -20.34 -19.69 -9.53
C LYS A 33 -19.00 -20.37 -9.92
N PRO A 34 -18.10 -20.67 -8.97
CA PRO A 34 -16.87 -21.40 -9.27
C PRO A 34 -17.16 -22.89 -9.53
N PRO A 35 -16.60 -23.52 -10.58
CA PRO A 35 -16.75 -24.95 -10.78
C PRO A 35 -15.80 -25.75 -9.88
N ALA A 36 -16.35 -26.84 -9.37
CA ALA A 36 -15.71 -27.77 -8.45
C ALA A 36 -14.61 -28.63 -9.09
N LYS A 37 -13.64 -28.95 -8.23
CA LYS A 37 -12.63 -30.03 -8.21
C LYS A 37 -12.62 -31.03 -9.37
N ILE A 38 -11.48 -31.13 -10.06
CA ILE A 38 -11.01 -32.39 -10.68
C ILE A 38 -9.56 -32.64 -10.24
N ALA A 39 -9.37 -33.71 -9.48
CA ALA A 39 -8.07 -34.27 -9.13
C ALA A 39 -7.48 -35.03 -10.34
N LYS A 40 -6.26 -34.70 -10.75
CA LYS A 40 -5.40 -35.61 -11.53
C LYS A 40 -3.95 -35.54 -11.06
N LYS A 41 -3.54 -36.65 -10.45
CA LYS A 41 -2.18 -37.09 -10.12
C LYS A 41 -1.32 -37.10 -11.39
N ARG A 42 -0.11 -36.51 -11.41
CA ARG A 42 1.00 -36.95 -12.29
C ARG A 42 2.37 -36.31 -11.94
N LYS A 43 3.27 -37.19 -11.47
CA LYS A 43 4.73 -37.35 -11.73
C LYS A 43 5.59 -36.14 -12.17
N ARG A 44 6.46 -35.70 -11.23
CA ARG A 44 7.93 -35.52 -11.28
C ARG A 44 8.60 -35.33 -12.66
N SER A 45 9.22 -34.17 -12.88
CA SER A 45 10.54 -34.07 -13.53
C SER A 45 11.20 -32.73 -13.22
N SER A 46 12.32 -32.79 -12.52
CA SER A 46 13.34 -31.75 -12.38
C SER A 46 13.99 -31.45 -13.73
N THR A 47 13.95 -30.20 -14.17
CA THR A 47 14.83 -29.73 -15.25
C THR A 47 15.27 -28.30 -14.96
N SER A 48 16.52 -28.16 -14.56
CA SER A 48 17.26 -26.90 -14.54
C SER A 48 17.51 -26.45 -15.98
N SER A 49 17.01 -25.27 -16.36
CA SER A 49 17.36 -24.64 -17.63
C SER A 49 18.23 -23.42 -17.36
N THR A 50 19.54 -23.63 -17.43
CA THR A 50 20.55 -22.61 -17.70
C THR A 50 20.27 -22.02 -19.08
N HIS A 51 19.92 -20.74 -19.14
CA HIS A 51 19.72 -20.03 -20.41
C HIS A 51 21.06 -19.44 -20.87
N ASP A 52 21.64 -20.10 -21.86
CA ASP A 52 22.70 -19.56 -22.71
C ASP A 52 22.17 -18.27 -23.36
N SER A 53 22.82 -17.15 -23.09
CA SER A 53 22.44 -15.83 -23.59
C SER A 53 23.34 -15.52 -24.76
N GLU A 54 22.94 -15.94 -25.96
CA GLU A 54 23.57 -15.48 -27.20
C GLU A 54 23.52 -13.95 -27.24
N GLU A 55 24.69 -13.32 -27.28
CA GLU A 55 24.85 -11.88 -27.28
C GLU A 55 24.41 -11.32 -28.66
N VAL A 56 23.12 -10.97 -28.78
CA VAL A 56 22.58 -10.39 -30.01
C VAL A 56 23.08 -8.95 -30.19
N ASP A 57 23.78 -8.66 -31.28
CA ASP A 57 24.17 -7.30 -31.64
C ASP A 57 22.98 -6.50 -32.18
N TYR A 58 22.41 -5.65 -31.33
CA TYR A 58 21.29 -4.77 -31.68
C TYR A 58 21.71 -3.51 -32.46
N THR A 59 23.01 -3.18 -32.56
CA THR A 59 23.46 -1.93 -33.22
C THR A 59 23.14 -1.92 -34.72
N SER A 60 23.16 -3.11 -35.32
CA SER A 60 22.91 -3.37 -36.74
C SER A 60 21.42 -3.33 -37.12
N MET A 61 20.50 -3.35 -36.15
CA MET A 61 19.06 -3.33 -36.42
C MET A 61 18.52 -1.92 -36.72
N THR A 62 17.42 -1.85 -37.45
CA THR A 62 16.69 -0.61 -37.74
C THR A 62 15.90 -0.13 -36.51
N ILE A 63 15.58 1.17 -36.44
CA ILE A 63 14.76 1.72 -35.36
C ILE A 63 13.39 1.00 -35.26
N LYS A 64 12.82 0.59 -36.40
CA LYS A 64 11.54 -0.13 -36.43
C LYS A 64 11.66 -1.50 -35.77
N GLU A 65 12.71 -2.25 -36.07
CA GLU A 65 12.98 -3.56 -35.44
C GLU A 65 13.24 -3.42 -33.95
N LEU A 66 14.09 -2.46 -33.56
CA LEU A 66 14.38 -2.17 -32.15
C LEU A 66 13.11 -1.86 -31.37
N LYS A 67 12.23 -1.00 -31.90
CA LYS A 67 10.94 -0.69 -31.28
C LYS A 67 10.02 -1.91 -31.21
N ASN A 68 10.05 -2.81 -32.20
CA ASN A 68 9.24 -4.03 -32.17
C ASN A 68 9.71 -5.00 -31.08
N ILE A 69 11.03 -5.18 -30.92
CA ILE A 69 11.60 -6.03 -29.86
C ILE A 69 11.32 -5.42 -28.48
N LEU A 70 11.45 -4.11 -28.34
CA LEU A 70 11.10 -3.44 -27.09
C LEU A 70 9.61 -3.61 -26.76
N LYS A 71 8.69 -3.48 -27.74
CA LYS A 71 7.26 -3.74 -27.54
C LYS A 71 6.99 -5.18 -27.12
N SER A 72 7.61 -6.17 -27.76
CA SER A 72 7.41 -7.57 -27.39
C SER A 72 7.93 -7.90 -25.99
N ARG A 73 8.95 -7.16 -25.52
CA ARG A 73 9.47 -7.21 -24.15
C ARG A 73 8.71 -6.32 -23.15
N GLY A 74 7.69 -5.57 -23.58
CA GLY A 74 6.95 -4.63 -22.72
C GLY A 74 7.73 -3.36 -22.33
N LEU A 75 8.89 -3.14 -22.94
CA LEU A 75 9.78 -2.01 -22.65
C LEU A 75 9.37 -0.73 -23.40
N LYS A 76 9.68 0.43 -22.83
CA LYS A 76 9.41 1.74 -23.43
C LYS A 76 10.14 1.91 -24.77
N VAL A 77 9.40 2.38 -25.79
CA VAL A 77 9.88 2.53 -27.19
C VAL A 77 10.24 3.96 -27.62
N GLY A 78 10.22 4.90 -26.68
CA GLY A 78 10.67 6.28 -26.92
C GLY A 78 12.18 6.43 -26.74
N GLY A 79 12.77 7.39 -27.46
CA GLY A 79 14.20 7.75 -27.37
C GLY A 79 14.94 7.74 -28.71
N SER A 80 16.24 8.05 -28.63
CA SER A 80 17.20 7.94 -29.74
C SER A 80 17.46 6.47 -30.09
N LYS A 81 18.04 6.17 -31.27
CA LYS A 81 18.41 4.79 -31.64
C LYS A 81 19.33 4.15 -30.59
N MET A 82 20.26 4.93 -30.04
CA MET A 82 21.19 4.47 -29.01
C MET A 82 20.46 4.08 -27.72
N ASP A 83 19.47 4.87 -27.28
CA ASP A 83 18.70 4.58 -26.07
C ASP A 83 17.93 3.25 -26.21
N LEU A 84 17.44 2.94 -27.41
CA LEU A 84 16.73 1.69 -27.70
C LEU A 84 17.68 0.49 -27.64
N VAL A 85 18.86 0.62 -28.25
CA VAL A 85 19.92 -0.42 -28.22
C VAL A 85 20.37 -0.67 -26.79
N GLU A 86 20.72 0.38 -26.05
CA GLU A 86 21.17 0.29 -24.66
C GLU A 86 20.13 -0.44 -23.78
N ARG A 87 18.84 -0.18 -23.98
CA ARG A 87 17.74 -0.82 -23.24
C ARG A 87 17.54 -2.29 -23.61
N LEU A 88 17.92 -2.71 -24.81
CA LEU A 88 17.87 -4.11 -25.24
C LEU A 88 19.10 -4.91 -24.83
N THR A 89 20.25 -4.25 -24.75
CA THR A 89 21.53 -4.84 -24.33
C THR A 89 21.62 -4.98 -22.81
N LYS A 90 21.07 -4.03 -22.03
CA LYS A 90 21.10 -4.14 -20.57
C LYS A 90 20.12 -5.22 -20.07
N PRO A 91 20.56 -6.12 -19.17
CA PRO A 91 19.63 -7.03 -18.50
C PRO A 91 18.63 -6.19 -17.70
N ILE A 92 17.35 -6.43 -17.95
CA ILE A 92 16.28 -5.79 -17.19
C ILE A 92 16.42 -6.22 -15.74
N SER A 93 16.59 -5.26 -14.82
CA SER A 93 16.57 -5.62 -13.40
C SER A 93 15.17 -6.11 -13.05
N VAL A 94 15.07 -7.10 -12.15
CA VAL A 94 13.76 -7.61 -11.69
C VAL A 94 12.85 -6.46 -11.25
N ILE A 95 13.41 -5.43 -10.61
CA ILE A 95 12.70 -4.22 -10.19
C ILE A 95 12.09 -3.47 -11.38
N ASP A 96 12.85 -3.28 -12.46
CA ASP A 96 12.36 -2.59 -13.66
C ASP A 96 11.24 -3.37 -14.35
N ALA A 97 11.33 -4.71 -14.39
CA ALA A 97 10.29 -5.55 -14.94
C ALA A 97 8.99 -5.46 -14.10
N LEU A 98 9.11 -5.46 -12.78
CA LEU A 98 7.98 -5.34 -11.87
C LEU A 98 7.32 -3.96 -11.96
N ASN A 99 8.10 -2.88 -12.03
CA ASN A 99 7.59 -1.51 -12.17
C ASN A 99 6.89 -1.22 -13.50
N GLN A 100 7.05 -2.08 -14.52
CA GLN A 100 6.35 -1.97 -15.80
C GLN A 100 4.98 -2.66 -15.79
N LYS A 101 4.67 -3.46 -14.76
CA LYS A 101 3.37 -4.13 -14.65
C LYS A 101 2.26 -3.10 -14.43
N LYS A 102 1.14 -3.30 -15.11
CA LYS A 102 -0.08 -2.49 -14.90
C LYS A 102 -0.69 -2.71 -13.52
N TYR A 103 -0.60 -3.94 -13.01
CA TYR A 103 -1.09 -4.36 -11.70
C TYR A 103 -0.05 -5.23 -11.04
N LEU A 104 0.24 -4.96 -9.77
CA LEU A 104 1.11 -5.78 -8.94
C LEU A 104 0.28 -6.82 -8.19
N SER A 105 0.86 -7.97 -7.93
CA SER A 105 0.34 -8.96 -6.98
C SER A 105 1.03 -8.83 -5.62
N VAL A 106 0.47 -9.46 -4.59
CA VAL A 106 1.10 -9.58 -3.25
C VAL A 106 2.53 -10.12 -3.34
N ALA A 107 2.75 -11.15 -4.16
CA ALA A 107 4.07 -11.74 -4.36
C ALA A 107 5.04 -10.77 -5.03
N ASP A 108 4.57 -9.94 -5.97
CA ASP A 108 5.39 -8.91 -6.62
C ASP A 108 5.87 -7.86 -5.62
N VAL A 109 5.03 -7.45 -4.67
CA VAL A 109 5.41 -6.48 -3.62
C VAL A 109 6.50 -7.07 -2.71
N HIS A 110 6.36 -8.32 -2.29
CA HIS A 110 7.41 -8.98 -1.50
C HIS A 110 8.71 -9.14 -2.29
N GLN A 111 8.63 -9.43 -3.58
CA GLN A 111 9.80 -9.51 -4.46
C GLN A 111 10.47 -8.14 -4.62
N LEU A 112 9.70 -7.06 -4.84
CA LEU A 112 10.21 -5.69 -4.91
C LEU A 112 10.98 -5.30 -3.64
N LEU A 113 10.37 -5.52 -2.47
CA LEU A 113 11.00 -5.25 -1.17
C LEU A 113 12.30 -6.06 -0.98
N SER A 114 12.28 -7.34 -1.35
CA SER A 114 13.47 -8.20 -1.32
C SER A 114 14.60 -7.65 -2.20
N CYS A 115 14.28 -7.26 -3.44
CA CYS A 115 15.25 -6.69 -4.38
C CYS A 115 15.80 -5.32 -3.91
N CYS A 116 15.03 -4.56 -3.14
CA CYS A 116 15.48 -3.34 -2.47
C CYS A 116 16.38 -3.61 -1.25
N GLY A 117 16.55 -4.86 -0.83
CA GLY A 117 17.43 -5.27 0.28
C GLY A 117 16.71 -5.45 1.61
N VAL A 118 15.36 -5.52 1.63
CA VAL A 118 14.60 -5.83 2.83
C VAL A 118 14.70 -7.32 3.13
N LYS A 119 15.21 -7.67 4.32
CA LYS A 119 15.44 -9.08 4.70
C LYS A 119 14.16 -9.87 4.95
N ASN A 120 13.16 -9.24 5.56
CA ASN A 120 11.91 -9.88 5.96
C ASN A 120 10.70 -9.14 5.36
N PRO A 121 10.46 -9.24 4.04
CA PRO A 121 9.33 -8.57 3.39
C PRO A 121 7.99 -8.88 4.06
N GLU A 122 7.80 -10.12 4.54
CA GLU A 122 6.57 -10.55 5.20
C GLU A 122 6.22 -9.71 6.44
N LYS A 123 7.23 -9.25 7.18
CA LYS A 123 7.06 -8.45 8.41
C LYS A 123 6.98 -6.94 8.14
N VAL A 124 7.11 -6.51 6.89
CA VAL A 124 6.99 -5.10 6.55
C VAL A 124 5.56 -4.63 6.83
N ASN A 125 5.44 -3.40 7.28
CA ASN A 125 4.17 -2.75 7.57
C ASN A 125 3.19 -2.89 6.37
N LYS A 126 1.96 -3.30 6.66
CA LYS A 126 0.89 -3.58 5.70
C LYS A 126 0.41 -2.33 4.97
N CYS A 127 0.32 -1.18 5.65
CA CYS A 127 0.00 0.11 5.01
C CYS A 127 1.02 0.46 3.90
N LEU A 128 2.32 0.32 4.18
CA LEU A 128 3.36 0.51 3.16
C LEU A 128 3.23 -0.49 2.01
N LYS A 129 3.04 -1.78 2.31
CA LYS A 129 2.85 -2.80 1.27
C LYS A 129 1.65 -2.51 0.37
N ARG A 130 0.53 -2.06 0.97
CA ARG A 130 -0.66 -1.65 0.23
C ARG A 130 -0.39 -0.42 -0.64
N GLY A 131 0.32 0.57 -0.12
CA GLY A 131 0.77 1.74 -0.90
C GLY A 131 1.65 1.35 -2.10
N ILE A 132 2.53 0.36 -1.95
CA ILE A 132 3.32 -0.18 -3.08
C ILE A 132 2.42 -0.93 -4.06
N LEU A 133 1.53 -1.80 -3.57
CA LEU A 133 0.60 -2.60 -4.38
C LEU A 133 -0.25 -1.72 -5.30
N LEU A 134 -0.76 -0.61 -4.77
CA LEU A 134 -1.58 0.37 -5.48
C LEU A 134 -0.76 1.39 -6.30
N GLY A 135 0.56 1.38 -6.16
CA GLY A 135 1.48 2.24 -6.93
C GLY A 135 1.63 3.66 -6.39
N HIS A 136 1.13 3.94 -5.18
CA HIS A 136 1.37 5.20 -4.45
C HIS A 136 2.83 5.34 -4.03
N VAL A 137 3.48 4.21 -3.69
CA VAL A 137 4.91 4.17 -3.37
C VAL A 137 5.67 3.38 -4.43
N LYS A 138 6.63 4.03 -5.10
CA LYS A 138 7.41 3.41 -6.18
C LYS A 138 8.83 3.07 -5.71
N LEU A 139 9.20 1.79 -5.83
CA LEU A 139 10.54 1.31 -5.51
C LEU A 139 11.35 1.11 -6.78
N THR A 140 12.37 1.93 -6.99
CA THR A 140 13.28 1.93 -8.16
C THR A 140 14.67 1.36 -7.85
N GLY A 141 14.86 0.77 -6.68
CA GLY A 141 16.13 0.15 -6.28
C GLY A 141 16.42 0.29 -4.78
N LYS A 142 17.65 -0.05 -4.39
CA LYS A 142 18.10 0.07 -2.99
C LYS A 142 18.03 1.50 -2.44
N LYS A 143 18.21 2.50 -3.31
CA LYS A 143 18.13 3.92 -2.93
C LYS A 143 16.71 4.35 -2.56
N SER A 144 15.69 3.64 -3.03
CA SER A 144 14.28 3.99 -2.76
C SER A 144 13.89 3.83 -1.30
N LEU A 145 14.64 3.06 -0.50
CA LEU A 145 14.42 3.00 0.94
C LEU A 145 14.67 4.36 1.61
N LYS A 146 15.51 5.23 1.02
CA LYS A 146 15.78 6.57 1.53
C LYS A 146 14.85 7.64 0.95
N THR A 147 13.88 7.25 0.12
CA THR A 147 12.91 8.19 -0.44
C THR A 147 12.01 8.68 0.69
N VAL A 148 11.89 10.00 0.82
CA VAL A 148 10.95 10.65 1.73
C VAL A 148 9.53 10.40 1.22
N ILE A 149 8.66 9.95 2.11
CA ILE A 149 7.26 9.64 1.82
C ILE A 149 6.29 10.58 2.53
N ALA A 150 6.70 11.20 3.63
CA ALA A 150 5.91 12.14 4.39
C ALA A 150 6.82 13.23 4.94
N GLU A 151 6.32 14.46 4.92
CA GLU A 151 6.94 15.66 5.47
C GLU A 151 5.87 16.39 6.29
N GLY A 152 6.28 17.06 7.36
CA GLY A 152 5.36 17.78 8.23
C GLY A 152 6.06 18.21 9.52
N ASN A 153 5.29 18.49 10.57
CA ASN A 153 5.81 19.03 11.81
C ASN A 153 5.56 18.08 12.98
N CYS A 154 6.44 18.13 13.97
CA CYS A 154 6.25 17.43 15.22
C CYS A 154 5.00 17.96 15.95
N ALA A 155 4.12 17.07 16.40
CA ALA A 155 2.90 17.47 17.13
C ALA A 155 3.17 18.14 18.49
N SER A 156 4.40 18.03 19.04
CA SER A 156 4.75 18.59 20.34
C SER A 156 5.55 19.89 20.24
N CYS A 157 6.60 19.93 19.44
CA CYS A 157 7.51 21.08 19.37
C CYS A 157 7.44 21.85 18.04
N GLU A 158 6.60 21.42 17.10
CA GLU A 158 6.40 22.02 15.77
C GLU A 158 7.63 22.00 14.85
N GLU A 159 8.75 21.38 15.25
CA GLU A 159 9.93 21.23 14.40
C GLU A 159 9.62 20.41 13.14
N GLU A 160 10.21 20.78 12.01
CA GLU A 160 10.05 20.07 10.75
C GLU A 160 10.63 18.65 10.84
N MET A 161 9.89 17.70 10.26
CA MET A 161 10.23 16.29 10.25
C MET A 161 9.99 15.71 8.87
N ALA A 162 10.77 14.69 8.53
CA ALA A 162 10.59 13.89 7.32
C ALA A 162 10.71 12.41 7.66
N ALA A 163 9.89 11.60 7.01
CA ALA A 163 9.94 10.14 7.14
C ALA A 163 10.26 9.51 5.79
N THR A 164 11.19 8.58 5.78
CA THR A 164 11.54 7.78 4.60
C THR A 164 10.84 6.43 4.59
N VAL A 165 10.83 5.77 3.43
CA VAL A 165 10.36 4.38 3.30
C VAL A 165 11.04 3.46 4.33
N LYS A 166 12.33 3.68 4.59
CA LYS A 166 13.12 2.88 5.53
C LYS A 166 12.61 3.01 6.95
N ASP A 167 12.23 4.22 7.35
CA ASP A 167 11.84 4.54 8.73
C ASP A 167 10.53 3.82 9.08
N ILE A 168 9.63 3.67 8.12
CA ILE A 168 8.31 3.05 8.34
C ILE A 168 8.25 1.56 8.01
N LEU A 169 9.35 0.92 7.60
CA LEU A 169 9.37 -0.49 7.17
C LEU A 169 8.72 -1.43 8.20
N TYR A 170 8.92 -1.16 9.49
CA TYR A 170 8.43 -2.01 10.57
C TYR A 170 7.60 -1.20 11.58
N GLN A 171 6.96 -0.12 11.11
CA GLN A 171 5.97 0.61 11.89
C GLN A 171 4.81 -0.33 12.25
N LYS A 172 4.29 -0.24 13.48
CA LYS A 172 3.12 -1.03 13.89
C LYS A 172 1.90 -0.63 13.07
N GLU A 173 0.96 -1.54 12.88
CA GLU A 173 -0.30 -1.27 12.16
C GLU A 173 -1.32 -0.48 12.99
N TYR A 174 -1.10 -0.44 14.31
CA TYR A 174 -2.00 0.14 15.28
C TYR A 174 -1.20 1.02 16.24
N GLY A 175 -1.47 2.32 16.23
CA GLY A 175 -0.84 3.31 17.12
C GLY A 175 -1.73 3.77 18.27
N GLY A 176 -3.01 3.38 18.28
CA GLY A 176 -4.02 3.93 19.20
C GLY A 176 -3.68 3.80 20.69
N SER A 177 -3.06 2.69 21.09
CA SER A 177 -2.63 2.46 22.48
C SER A 177 -1.37 3.25 22.88
N ASP A 178 -0.62 3.74 21.89
CA ASP A 178 0.64 4.46 22.09
C ASP A 178 0.45 5.99 22.06
N TYR A 179 -0.67 6.45 21.51
CA TYR A 179 -1.06 7.87 21.47
C TYR A 179 -1.00 8.53 22.85
N GLU A 180 -1.57 7.90 23.88
CA GLU A 180 -1.62 8.45 25.24
C GLU A 180 -0.23 8.47 25.93
N ASN A 181 0.74 7.75 25.37
CA ASN A 181 2.09 7.60 25.93
C ASN A 181 3.13 8.46 25.19
N GLY A 182 2.71 9.35 24.28
CA GLY A 182 3.62 10.19 23.50
C GLY A 182 4.27 9.45 22.33
N GLY A 183 3.66 8.38 21.84
CA GLY A 183 4.14 7.66 20.66
C GLY A 183 5.44 6.90 20.90
N GLN A 184 5.66 6.31 22.09
CA GLN A 184 6.92 5.64 22.44
C GLN A 184 7.31 4.51 21.49
N GLU A 185 6.33 3.85 20.89
CA GLU A 185 6.51 2.76 19.94
C GLU A 185 6.47 3.20 18.47
N ALA A 186 6.19 4.48 18.21
CA ALA A 186 6.22 5.05 16.88
C ALA A 186 7.60 4.91 16.23
N SER A 187 7.62 4.62 14.93
CA SER A 187 8.87 4.38 14.21
C SER A 187 9.64 5.66 13.84
N VAL A 188 8.96 6.80 13.77
CA VAL A 188 9.58 8.11 13.54
C VAL A 188 9.59 8.89 14.85
N LYS A 189 10.76 9.42 15.23
CA LYS A 189 10.93 10.20 16.45
C LYS A 189 11.38 11.60 16.11
N CYS A 190 10.88 12.58 16.85
CA CYS A 190 11.40 13.93 16.79
C CYS A 190 12.83 13.96 17.31
N GLU A 191 13.77 14.49 16.50
CA GLU A 191 15.19 14.56 16.83
C GLU A 191 15.55 15.79 17.68
N THR A 192 14.62 16.73 17.87
CA THR A 192 14.82 17.90 18.73
C THR A 192 15.16 17.45 20.15
N GLU A 193 16.24 18.03 20.69
CA GLU A 193 16.67 17.84 22.07
C GLU A 193 15.48 18.11 23.02
N ASP A 194 15.30 17.24 24.01
CA ASP A 194 14.19 17.26 24.98
C ASP A 194 12.75 17.02 24.46
N CYS A 195 12.54 16.82 23.15
CA CYS A 195 11.22 16.47 22.62
C CYS A 195 10.98 14.95 22.63
N GLY A 196 11.67 14.20 21.76
CA GLY A 196 11.56 12.74 21.66
C GLY A 196 10.17 12.19 21.30
N GLN A 197 9.19 13.06 21.01
CA GLN A 197 7.83 12.69 20.63
C GLN A 197 7.86 11.74 19.43
N GLY A 198 7.13 10.63 19.55
CA GLY A 198 6.96 9.72 18.44
C GLY A 198 5.79 10.08 17.54
N MET A 199 5.97 9.88 16.25
CA MET A 199 5.01 10.13 15.19
C MET A 199 4.86 8.87 14.32
N TYR A 200 3.62 8.52 14.03
CA TYR A 200 3.27 7.48 13.05
C TYR A 200 3.12 8.12 11.68
N VAL A 201 3.41 7.38 10.62
CA VAL A 201 3.03 7.77 9.26
C VAL A 201 1.77 6.99 8.85
N THR A 202 0.66 7.69 8.69
CA THR A 202 -0.63 7.12 8.26
C THR A 202 -0.92 7.48 6.80
N GLY A 203 -1.99 6.94 6.22
CA GLY A 203 -2.47 7.34 4.87
C GLY A 203 -1.61 6.90 3.68
N VAL A 204 -0.52 6.14 3.89
CA VAL A 204 0.39 5.69 2.81
C VAL A 204 -0.34 4.85 1.75
N CYS A 205 -1.28 4.00 2.19
CA CYS A 205 -2.06 3.16 1.28
C CYS A 205 -3.05 3.92 0.41
N TYR A 206 -3.38 5.16 0.76
CA TYR A 206 -4.22 6.06 -0.03
C TYR A 206 -3.42 7.04 -0.89
N GLY A 207 -2.10 7.07 -0.72
CA GLY A 207 -1.21 8.04 -1.37
C GLY A 207 -1.21 9.41 -0.71
N GLU A 208 -1.75 9.52 0.51
CA GLU A 208 -1.84 10.75 1.31
C GLU A 208 -1.05 10.55 2.60
N ALA A 209 0.22 10.18 2.47
CA ALA A 209 1.08 9.90 3.60
C ALA A 209 1.29 11.15 4.46
N CYS A 210 0.96 11.08 5.75
CA CYS A 210 1.09 12.20 6.68
C CYS A 210 1.48 11.71 8.08
N PHE A 211 1.97 12.63 8.91
CA PHE A 211 2.25 12.34 10.31
C PHE A 211 0.97 12.32 11.15
N ASP A 212 0.87 11.33 12.03
CA ASP A 212 -0.20 11.21 13.02
C ASP A 212 0.37 10.85 14.39
N SER A 213 -0.37 11.22 15.42
CA SER A 213 -0.05 10.94 16.83
C SER A 213 -0.22 9.46 17.23
N GLY A 214 -0.79 8.63 16.36
CA GLY A 214 -1.14 7.23 16.60
C GLY A 214 -2.65 7.01 16.72
N LYS A 215 -3.41 8.05 17.07
CA LYS A 215 -4.88 7.99 17.23
C LYS A 215 -5.59 7.61 15.93
N PHE A 216 -5.13 8.12 14.79
CA PHE A 216 -5.69 7.87 13.46
C PHE A 216 -4.77 6.96 12.63
N HIS A 217 -3.89 6.21 13.30
CA HIS A 217 -3.06 5.19 12.70
C HIS A 217 -3.58 3.80 13.08
N ASN A 218 -4.57 3.35 12.32
CA ASN A 218 -5.16 2.02 12.43
C ASN A 218 -5.29 1.40 11.03
N HIS A 219 -4.61 0.29 10.79
CA HIS A 219 -4.62 -0.42 9.51
C HIS A 219 -5.22 -1.81 9.69
N CYS A 220 -6.35 -2.07 9.01
CA CYS A 220 -7.02 -3.36 9.08
C CYS A 220 -6.12 -4.45 8.51
N THR A 221 -5.98 -5.54 9.26
CA THR A 221 -5.09 -6.65 8.89
C THR A 221 -5.83 -7.87 8.36
N GLU A 222 -7.17 -7.86 8.44
CA GLU A 222 -8.09 -8.93 8.07
C GLU A 222 -8.60 -8.80 6.64
N CYS A 223 -8.69 -7.57 6.14
CA CYS A 223 -9.03 -7.32 4.74
C CYS A 223 -8.03 -8.00 3.77
N PRO A 224 -8.49 -8.41 2.57
CA PRO A 224 -7.65 -9.05 1.56
C PRO A 224 -6.38 -8.28 1.18
N ASP A 225 -5.45 -9.00 0.56
CA ASP A 225 -4.10 -8.53 0.21
C ASP A 225 -3.31 -8.05 1.43
N PHE A 226 -3.24 -6.74 1.62
CA PHE A 226 -2.55 -6.08 2.72
C PHE A 226 -3.51 -5.22 3.54
N GLY A 227 -4.82 -5.34 3.34
CA GLY A 227 -5.84 -4.54 4.02
C GLY A 227 -5.85 -3.06 3.65
N GLU A 228 -6.42 -2.24 4.52
CA GLU A 228 -6.63 -0.80 4.31
C GLU A 228 -6.62 -0.01 5.63
N CYS A 229 -6.31 1.30 5.55
CA CYS A 229 -6.33 2.17 6.73
C CYS A 229 -7.78 2.46 7.15
N LEU A 230 -8.07 2.24 8.42
CA LEU A 230 -9.37 2.54 9.04
C LEU A 230 -9.47 3.99 9.52
N GLY A 231 -8.33 4.61 9.81
CA GLY A 231 -8.28 5.92 10.46
C GLY A 231 -8.32 5.74 11.97
N ASP A 232 -9.44 6.06 12.61
CA ASP A 232 -9.56 6.05 14.08
C ASP A 232 -9.27 4.65 14.66
N TYR A 233 -8.52 4.61 15.76
CA TYR A 233 -8.16 3.35 16.43
C TYR A 233 -9.36 2.56 16.96
N ARG A 234 -10.53 3.20 17.09
CA ARG A 234 -11.77 2.56 17.55
C ARG A 234 -12.55 1.91 16.41
N GLU A 235 -12.12 2.09 15.17
CA GLU A 235 -12.67 1.34 14.03
C GLU A 235 -12.24 -0.13 14.09
N ALA A 236 -13.18 -1.02 13.77
CA ALA A 236 -13.03 -2.46 13.79
C ALA A 236 -13.45 -3.09 12.45
N HIS A 237 -12.97 -4.30 12.18
CA HIS A 237 -13.42 -5.14 11.08
C HIS A 237 -14.47 -6.14 11.57
N CYS A 238 -15.55 -6.32 10.81
CA CYS A 238 -16.52 -7.36 11.07
C CYS A 238 -16.18 -8.61 10.26
N GLU A 239 -15.86 -9.72 10.92
CA GLU A 239 -15.54 -10.99 10.26
C GLU A 239 -16.71 -11.58 9.45
N GLU A 240 -17.96 -11.21 9.77
CA GLU A 240 -19.15 -11.77 9.13
C GLU A 240 -19.45 -11.11 7.78
N CYS A 241 -19.52 -9.78 7.75
CA CYS A 241 -19.83 -9.02 6.53
C CYS A 241 -18.60 -8.51 5.79
N GLY A 242 -17.42 -8.53 6.43
CA GLY A 242 -16.17 -7.96 5.92
C GLY A 242 -16.12 -6.44 5.92
N GLY A 243 -17.13 -5.77 6.50
CA GLY A 243 -17.22 -4.32 6.61
C GLY A 243 -16.45 -3.78 7.80
N HIS A 244 -16.21 -2.46 7.79
CA HIS A 244 -15.63 -1.74 8.93
C HIS A 244 -16.67 -0.91 9.65
N TYR A 245 -16.54 -0.77 10.95
CA TYR A 245 -17.46 0.00 11.79
C TYR A 245 -16.75 0.56 13.02
N TYR A 246 -17.28 1.67 13.54
CA TYR A 246 -16.78 2.28 14.75
C TYR A 246 -17.25 1.47 15.98
N ALA A 247 -16.32 0.78 16.65
CA ALA A 247 -16.60 -0.05 17.83
C ALA A 247 -16.52 0.72 19.16
N GLY A 248 -16.25 2.04 19.12
CA GLY A 248 -16.18 2.85 20.33
C GLY A 248 -17.57 3.07 20.99
N GLY A 249 -17.62 3.10 22.32
CA GLY A 249 -18.78 3.56 23.09
C GLY A 249 -19.95 2.58 23.23
N SER A 250 -20.25 1.77 22.21
CA SER A 250 -21.18 0.63 22.20
C SER A 250 -21.53 0.18 20.77
N GLY A 251 -20.73 0.53 19.76
CA GLY A 251 -21.10 0.28 18.36
C GLY A 251 -21.14 -1.21 18.03
N SER A 252 -22.27 -1.66 17.48
CA SER A 252 -22.45 -2.97 16.86
C SER A 252 -22.14 -2.90 15.36
N CYS A 253 -21.83 -4.05 14.76
CA CYS A 253 -21.75 -4.11 13.30
C CYS A 253 -23.15 -3.83 12.72
N PRO A 254 -23.30 -3.00 11.68
CA PRO A 254 -24.60 -2.79 11.01
C PRO A 254 -25.25 -4.09 10.51
N CYS A 255 -24.46 -5.13 10.27
CA CYS A 255 -24.91 -6.45 9.85
C CYS A 255 -25.73 -7.19 10.93
N GLU A 256 -25.49 -6.92 12.21
CA GLU A 256 -26.16 -7.59 13.34
C GLU A 256 -27.61 -7.11 13.55
N GLU A 257 -27.98 -5.95 13.02
CA GLU A 257 -29.30 -5.36 13.26
C GLU A 257 -30.40 -5.92 12.33
N SER A 258 -30.04 -6.78 11.38
CA SER A 258 -30.94 -7.20 10.27
C SER A 258 -31.78 -8.47 10.51
N ASP A 259 -31.65 -9.16 11.65
CA ASP A 259 -32.38 -10.41 11.92
C ASP A 259 -33.68 -10.25 12.73
N SER A 260 -34.14 -9.03 12.99
CA SER A 260 -35.39 -8.77 13.72
C SER A 260 -36.56 -8.38 12.80
N ASP A 261 -36.71 -9.03 11.66
CA ASP A 261 -37.93 -8.94 10.86
C ASP A 261 -39.07 -9.64 11.59
N GLY A 262 -39.90 -8.81 12.22
CA GLY A 262 -41.17 -9.18 12.81
C GLY A 262 -42.03 -9.97 11.82
N ASP A 263 -42.39 -11.17 12.25
CA ASP A 263 -43.53 -11.96 11.82
C ASP A 263 -44.82 -11.12 11.93
N TRP A 264 -45.07 -10.23 10.96
CA TRP A 264 -46.37 -9.62 10.76
C TRP A 264 -47.27 -10.63 10.06
N GLY A 265 -47.76 -11.58 10.85
CA GLY A 265 -48.73 -12.58 10.45
C GLY A 265 -49.95 -11.95 9.76
N PHE A 266 -49.93 -11.97 8.42
CA PHE A 266 -51.08 -11.64 7.61
C PHE A 266 -52.06 -12.83 7.68
N THR A 267 -52.91 -12.83 8.71
CA THR A 267 -54.03 -13.75 8.79
C THR A 267 -55.08 -13.26 7.78
N ILE A 268 -55.13 -13.90 6.61
CA ILE A 268 -56.23 -13.74 5.67
C ILE A 268 -57.46 -14.40 6.32
N ILE A 269 -58.45 -13.58 6.68
CA ILE A 269 -59.80 -14.00 7.09
C ILE A 269 -60.69 -14.01 5.85
#